data_AF-A0A0M3AUN3-F1
#
_entry.id   AF-A0A0M3AUN3-F1
#
_cell.length_a   1.000
_cell.length_b   1.000
_cell.length_c   1.000
_cell.angle_alpha   90.00
_cell.angle_beta   90.00
_cell.angle_gamma   90.00
#
_symmetry.space_group_name_H-M   'P 1'
#
loop_
_entity.id
_entity.type
_entity.pdbx_description
1 polymer ?
#
loop_
_entity_poly.entity_id
_entity_poly.type
_entity_poly.pdbx_seq_one_letter_code
_entity_poly.pdbx_strand_id
1 'polypeptide(L)' 'MIVKFSTLAGGVFIEDTGANERRPSDRCFRFDHSGNAEYALFADLVGSNPAPRWFGHVFKEKDFLFA' A
#
# COMPACT_ATOMS: atom_id res chain seq x y z
N MET A 1 -4.62 -6.91 -8.96
CA MET A 1 -5.28 -6.05 -7.93
C MET A 1 -5.14 -4.59 -8.36
N ILE A 2 -6.20 -3.78 -8.28
CA ILE A 2 -6.12 -2.35 -8.66
C ILE A 2 -5.61 -1.54 -7.47
N VAL A 3 -4.65 -0.64 -7.70
CA VAL A 3 -4.09 0.22 -6.65
C VAL A 3 -3.95 1.67 -7.15
N LYS A 4 -4.10 2.62 -6.22
CA LYS A 4 -4.02 4.07 -6.49
C LYS A 4 -2.86 4.72 -5.75
N PHE A 5 -2.15 5.63 -6.40
CA PHE A 5 -1.00 6.33 -5.82
C PHE A 5 -1.39 7.24 -4.64
N SER A 6 -0.58 7.24 -3.58
CA SER A 6 -0.72 8.16 -2.43
C SER A 6 0.51 9.05 -2.27
N THR A 7 0.30 10.37 -2.33
CA THR A 7 1.35 11.37 -2.08
C THR A 7 1.75 11.48 -0.61
N LEU A 8 0.89 11.05 0.32
CA LEU A 8 1.11 11.17 1.77
C LEU A 8 2.27 10.30 2.27
N ALA A 9 2.60 9.22 1.55
CA ALA A 9 3.59 8.24 1.99
C ALA A 9 4.73 8.02 0.97
N GLY A 10 4.91 8.94 0.01
CA GLY A 10 6.12 8.99 -0.82
C GLY A 10 6.37 7.76 -1.71
N GLY A 11 5.37 7.32 -2.47
CA GLY A 11 5.52 6.18 -3.40
C GLY A 11 4.74 4.92 -3.02
N VAL A 12 3.76 5.04 -2.12
CA VAL A 12 2.91 3.93 -1.67
C VAL A 12 1.59 3.97 -2.43
N PHE A 13 1.09 2.80 -2.79
CA PHE A 13 -0.18 2.62 -3.49
C PHE A 13 -1.22 2.02 -2.55
N ILE A 14 -2.39 2.63 -2.46
CA ILE A 14 -3.50 2.13 -1.63
C ILE A 14 -4.32 1.15 -2.47
N GLU A 15 -4.66 0.00 -1.89
CA GLU A 15 -5.59 -0.96 -2.49
C GLU A 15 -6.93 -0.30 -2.81
N ASP A 16 -7.37 -0.41 -4.06
CA ASP A 16 -8.69 0.05 -4.43
C ASP A 16 -9.70 -1.07 -4.21
N THR A 17 -10.50 -0.92 -3.16
CA THR A 17 -11.58 -1.84 -2.80
C THR A 17 -12.92 -1.46 -3.45
N GLY A 18 -12.96 -0.38 -4.24
CA GLY A 18 -14.20 0.17 -4.81
C GLY A 18 -15.06 0.94 -3.80
N ALA A 19 -14.60 1.09 -2.55
CA ALA A 19 -15.27 1.91 -1.54
C ALA A 19 -14.92 3.40 -1.71
N ASN A 20 -15.89 4.28 -1.44
CA ASN A 20 -15.68 5.73 -1.48
C ASN A 20 -14.83 6.26 -0.33
N GLU A 21 -14.81 5.56 0.81
CA GLU A 21 -14.07 5.95 2.01
C GLU A 21 -12.93 4.98 2.31
N ARG A 22 -11.80 5.54 2.76
CA ARG A 22 -10.63 4.76 3.19
C ARG A 22 -10.86 4.19 4.56
N ARG A 23 -10.58 2.90 4.72
CA ARG A 23 -10.65 2.21 6.00
C ARG A 23 -9.27 2.11 6.63
N PRO A 24 -9.16 2.16 7.96
CA PRO A 24 -7.91 1.89 8.68
C PRO A 24 -7.24 0.57 8.28
N SER A 25 -8.03 -0.43 7.90
CA SER A 25 -7.60 -1.76 7.45
C SER A 25 -7.21 -1.86 5.98
N ASP A 26 -7.37 -0.79 5.19
CA ASP A 26 -7.01 -0.84 3.76
C ASP A 26 -5.52 -1.11 3.61
N ARG A 27 -5.17 -2.01 2.69
CA ARG A 27 -3.77 -2.36 2.46
C ARG A 27 -3.11 -1.32 1.58
N CYS A 28 -1.91 -0.93 1.97
CA CYS A 28 -1.08 0.02 1.26
C CYS A 28 0.20 -0.68 0.85
N PHE A 29 0.51 -0.68 -0.43
CA PHE A 29 1.59 -1.44 -1.05
C PHE A 29 2.75 -0.55 -1.46
N ARG A 30 3.96 -1.05 -1.25
CA ARG A 30 5.18 -0.53 -1.86
C ARG A 30 5.95 -1.67 -2.51
N PHE A 31 6.90 -1.31 -3.35
CA PHE A 31 7.78 -2.27 -4.00
C PHE A 31 9.23 -1.96 -3.62
N ASP A 32 9.97 -3.00 -3.23
CA ASP A 32 11.40 -2.86 -2.95
C ASP A 32 12.22 -2.79 -4.25
N HIS A 33 13.54 -2.63 -4.13
CA HIS A 33 14.44 -2.57 -5.28
C HIS A 33 14.44 -3.86 -6.14
N SER A 34 13.99 -4.98 -5.59
CA SER A 34 13.86 -6.26 -6.29
C SER A 34 12.44 -6.49 -6.85
N GLY A 35 11.56 -5.48 -6.76
CA GLY A 35 10.17 -5.56 -7.19
C GLY A 35 9.30 -6.47 -6.32
N ASN A 36 9.73 -6.81 -5.09
CA ASN A 36 8.89 -7.52 -4.13
C ASN A 36 7.85 -6.55 -3.56
N ALA A 37 6.59 -6.98 -3.54
CA ALA A 37 5.56 -6.22 -2.87
C ALA A 37 5.66 -6.42 -1.35
N GLU A 38 5.52 -5.32 -0.63
CA GLU A 38 5.27 -5.29 0.81
C GLU A 38 3.99 -4.50 1.06
N TYR A 39 3.24 -4.84 2.11
CA TYR A 39 2.07 -4.07 2.50
C TYR A 39 2.12 -3.60 3.95
N ALA A 40 1.49 -2.47 4.21
CA ALA A 40 1.16 -1.94 5.53
C ALA A 40 -0.34 -1.63 5.59
N LEU A 41 -0.88 -1.42 6.79
CA LEU A 41 -2.25 -0.95 6.94
C LEU A 41 -2.31 0.57 6.84
N PHE A 42 -3.38 1.09 6.24
CA PHE A 42 -3.56 2.54 6.06
C PHE A 42 -3.43 3.30 7.39
N ALA A 43 -3.99 2.77 8.47
CA ALA A 43 -3.90 3.36 9.81
C ALA A 43 -2.46 3.55 10.30
N ASP A 44 -1.58 2.58 9.99
CA ASP A 44 -0.17 2.61 10.41
C ASP A 44 0.62 3.68 9.65
N LEU A 45 0.15 4.09 8.46
CA LEU A 45 0.81 5.10 7.63
C LEU A 45 0.31 6.52 7.88
N VAL A 46 -0.96 6.69 8.26
CA VAL A 46 -1.53 8.03 8.54
C VAL A 46 -1.47 8.42 10.01
N GLY A 47 -1.24 7.47 10.91
CA GLY A 47 -1.04 7.73 12.33
C GLY A 47 0.32 8.37 12.62
N SER A 48 0.53 8.82 13.87
CA SER A 48 1.84 9.29 14.35
C SER A 48 2.83 8.14 14.61
N ASN A 49 2.80 7.09 13.79
CA ASN A 49 3.70 5.96 13.89
C ASN A 49 5.00 6.27 13.13
N PRO A 50 6.15 6.48 13.82
CA PRO A 50 7.40 6.82 13.16
C PRO A 50 8.02 5.64 12.38
N ALA A 51 7.53 4.41 12.59
CA ALA A 51 8.03 3.21 11.93
C ALA A 51 6.88 2.25 11.58
N PRO A 52 6.13 2.51 10.49
CA PRO A 52 5.07 1.63 10.03
C PRO A 52 5.61 0.22 9.75
N ARG A 53 4.86 -0.80 10.16
CA ARG A 53 5.24 -2.19 9.91
C ARG A 53 4.87 -2.59 8.49
N TRP A 54 5.85 -3.16 7.79
CA TRP A 54 5.68 -3.71 6.46
C TRP A 54 5.73 -5.23 6.52
N PHE A 55 4.74 -5.86 5.88
CA PHE A 55 4.62 -7.30 5.76
C PHE A 55 4.95 -7.71 4.33
N GLY A 56 5.86 -8.68 4.18
CA GLY A 56 6.17 -9.24 2.87
C GLY A 56 4.93 -9.85 2.22
N HIS A 57 4.83 -9.69 0.90
CA HIS A 57 3.72 -10.24 0.10
C HIS A 57 4.26 -11.11 -1.04
N VAL A 58 3.44 -12.05 -1.51
CA VAL A 58 3.80 -12.98 -2.59
C VAL A 58 3.80 -12.35 -3.98
N PHE A 59 3.20 -11.17 -4.14
CA PHE A 59 3.02 -10.55 -5.45
C PHE A 59 4.23 -9.69 -5.83
N LYS A 60 4.42 -9.52 -7.13
CA LYS A 60 5.39 -8.62 -7.75
C LYS A 60 4.67 -7.42 -8.34
N GLU A 61 5.39 -6.34 -8.61
CA GLU A 61 4.84 -5.12 -9.23
C GLU A 61 3.98 -5.40 -10.46
N LYS A 62 4.43 -6.31 -11.34
CA LYS A 62 3.70 -6.73 -12.56
C LYS A 62 2.33 -7.39 -12.31
N ASP A 63 2.06 -7.86 -11.09
CA ASP A 63 0.79 -8.51 -10.73
C ASP A 63 -0.27 -7.47 -10.30
N PHE A 64 0.09 -6.19 -10.29
CA PHE A 64 -0.76 -5.06 -9.92
C PHE A 64 -1.22 -4.31 -11.17
N LEU A 65 -2.43 -3.74 -11.06
CA LEU A 65 -2.96 -2.78 -12.01
C LEU A 65 -2.90 -1.41 -11.34
N PHE A 66 -2.16 -0.49 -11.94
CA PHE A 66 -2.05 0.87 -11.46
C PHE A 66 -3.17 1.71 -12.09
N ALA A 67 -3.89 2.46 -11.25
CA ALA A 67 -4.95 3.38 -11.65
C ALA A 67 -4.56 4.83 -11.37
#